data_AF-A0A6P0I1C4-F1
#
_entry.id   AF-A0A6P0I1C4-F1
#
_cell.length_a   1.000
_cell.length_b   1.000
_cell.length_c   1.000
_cell.angle_alpha   90.00
_cell.angle_beta   90.00
_cell.angle_gamma   90.00
#
_symmetry.space_group_name_H-M   'P 1'
#
loop_
_entity.id
_entity.type
_entity.pdbx_description
1 polymer ?
#
loop_
_entity_poly.entity_id
_entity_poly.type
_entity_poly.pdbx_seq_one_letter_code
_entity_poly.pdbx_strand_id
1 'polypeptide(L)' 'MNVQDLLKRYGLNSRTSLYKRLNYLEMELAKNTDDKRFATPGQLKLLDQLHDHIKAGGSMATFALPSQVDVVSAESE' A
#
# COMPACT_ATOMS: atom_id res chain seq x y z
N MET A 1 -8.90 2.45 4.97
CA MET A 1 -9.66 2.16 3.73
C MET A 1 -9.65 0.67 3.45
N ASN A 2 -10.78 0.03 3.12
CA ASN A 2 -10.81 -1.43 2.95
C ASN A 2 -10.24 -1.87 1.58
N VAL A 3 -9.98 -3.16 1.42
CA VAL A 3 -9.45 -3.74 0.17
C VAL A 3 -10.32 -3.42 -1.06
N GLN A 4 -11.65 -3.46 -0.94
CA GLN A 4 -12.55 -3.22 -2.07
C GLN A 4 -12.48 -1.77 -2.58
N ASP A 5 -12.43 -0.81 -1.65
CA ASP A 5 -12.24 0.60 -1.99
C ASP A 5 -10.88 0.83 -2.64
N LEU A 6 -9.81 0.18 -2.16
CA LEU A 6 -8.48 0.27 -2.77
C LEU A 6 -8.49 -0.24 -4.22
N LEU A 7 -9.19 -1.35 -4.47
CA LEU A 7 -9.32 -1.89 -5.83
C LEU A 7 -10.02 -0.90 -6.76
N LYS A 8 -11.13 -0.31 -6.30
CA LYS A 8 -11.87 0.69 -7.08
C LYS A 8 -11.05 1.96 -7.32
N ARG A 9 -10.38 2.49 -6.29
CA ARG A 9 -9.56 3.72 -6.37
C ARG A 9 -8.43 3.58 -7.38
N TYR A 10 -7.75 2.44 -7.39
CA TYR A 10 -6.59 2.20 -8.27
C TYR A 10 -6.96 1.51 -9.59
N GLY A 11 -8.26 1.30 -9.87
CA GLY A 11 -8.71 0.57 -11.07
C GLY A 11 -8.17 -0.86 -11.14
N LEU A 12 -7.91 -1.50 -10.00
CA LEU A 12 -7.35 -2.85 -9.94
C LEU A 12 -8.46 -3.89 -10.10
N ASN A 13 -8.35 -4.71 -11.14
CA ASN A 13 -9.29 -5.81 -11.42
C ASN A 13 -9.16 -6.99 -10.45
N SER A 14 -8.10 -7.06 -9.64
CA SER A 14 -7.83 -8.21 -8.80
C SER A 14 -7.15 -7.85 -7.48
N ARG A 15 -7.61 -8.50 -6.40
CA ARG A 15 -6.98 -8.48 -5.08
C ARG A 15 -5.51 -8.84 -5.15
N THR A 16 -5.15 -9.80 -6.00
CA THR A 16 -3.77 -10.22 -6.23
C THR A 16 -2.87 -9.06 -6.70
N SER A 17 -3.37 -8.18 -7.56
CA SER A 17 -2.60 -7.01 -8.01
C SER A 17 -2.34 -6.01 -6.89
N LEU A 18 -3.31 -5.85 -5.98
CA LEU A 18 -3.12 -5.03 -4.77
C LEU A 18 -2.09 -5.68 -3.84
N TYR A 19 -2.20 -6.99 -3.58
CA TYR A 19 -1.25 -7.71 -2.73
C TYR A 19 0.16 -7.75 -3.31
N LYS A 20 0.32 -7.82 -4.64
CA LYS A 20 1.64 -7.69 -5.29
C LYS A 20 2.28 -6.34 -5.00
N ARG A 21 1.50 -5.25 -5.07
CA ARG A 21 1.98 -3.90 -4.74
C ARG A 21 2.35 -3.79 -3.26
N LEU A 22 1.51 -4.32 -2.38
CA LEU A 22 1.77 -4.36 -0.94
C LEU A 22 3.03 -5.17 -0.61
N ASN A 23 3.20 -6.35 -1.23
CA ASN A 23 4.40 -7.18 -1.07
C ASN A 23 5.65 -6.51 -1.61
N TYR A 24 5.53 -5.77 -2.72
CA TYR A 24 6.64 -4.96 -3.25
C TYR A 24 7.04 -3.84 -2.29
N LEU A 25 6.05 -3.22 -1.64
CA LEU A 25 6.26 -2.23 -0.59
C LEU A 25 6.64 -2.86 0.77
N GLU A 26 6.75 -4.19 0.86
CA GLU A 26 6.98 -4.93 2.12
C GLU A 26 5.95 -4.60 3.23
N MET A 27 4.70 -4.31 2.83
CA MET A 27 3.63 -3.84 3.72
C MET A 27 2.49 -4.84 3.92
N GLU A 28 2.25 -5.16 5.20
CA GLU A 28 1.09 -5.85 5.79
C GLU A 28 -0.20 -5.04 5.89
N LEU A 29 -1.31 -5.35 5.19
CA LEU A 29 -2.60 -4.72 5.54
C LEU A 29 -3.00 -5.09 6.98
N ALA A 30 -3.32 -4.07 7.79
CA ALA A 30 -3.82 -4.28 9.14
C ALA A 30 -5.19 -4.97 9.10
N LYS A 31 -5.47 -5.83 10.10
CA LYS A 31 -6.79 -6.45 10.29
C LYS A 31 -7.58 -5.63 11.30
N ASN A 32 -8.84 -5.32 10.98
CA ASN A 32 -9.73 -4.68 11.93
C ASN A 32 -10.38 -5.71 12.85
N THR A 33 -11.13 -5.25 13.84
CA THR A 33 -11.94 -6.08 14.77
C THR A 33 -12.97 -6.99 14.08
N ASP A 34 -13.30 -6.72 12.81
CA ASP A 34 -14.22 -7.49 11.96
C ASP A 34 -13.49 -8.51 11.05
N ASP A 35 -12.21 -8.82 11.34
CA ASP A 35 -11.27 -9.62 10.50
C ASP A 35 -11.06 -9.09 9.06
N LYS A 36 -11.63 -7.91 8.75
CA LYS A 36 -11.46 -7.24 7.47
C LYS A 36 -10.11 -6.53 7.40
N ARG A 37 -9.37 -6.79 6.32
CA ARG A 37 -8.11 -6.09 6.01
C ARG A 37 -8.36 -4.66 5.55
N PHE A 38 -7.62 -3.73 6.12
CA PHE A 38 -7.68 -2.30 5.80
C PHE A 38 -6.28 -1.71 5.64
N ALA A 39 -6.16 -0.75 4.73
CA ALA A 39 -4.98 0.09 4.62
C ALA A 39 -5.07 1.26 5.60
N THR A 40 -3.99 1.46 6.35
CA THR A 40 -3.77 2.66 7.16
C THR A 40 -3.49 3.87 6.25
N PRO A 41 -3.66 5.11 6.73
CA PRO A 41 -3.32 6.31 5.95
C PRO A 41 -1.86 6.35 5.49
N GLY A 42 -0.92 5.82 6.27
CA GLY A 42 0.49 5.70 5.86
C GLY A 42 0.66 4.76 4.66
N GLN A 43 0.02 3.59 4.69
CA GLN A 43 0.03 2.63 3.58
C GLN A 43 -0.68 3.17 2.34
N LEU A 44 -1.76 3.91 2.53
CA LEU A 44 -2.47 4.58 1.43
C LEU A 44 -1.55 5.54 0.70
N LYS A 45 -0.79 6.37 1.42
CA LYS A 45 0.15 7.33 0.82
C LYS A 45 1.20 6.63 -0.05
N LEU A 46 1.71 5.50 0.41
CA LEU A 46 2.72 4.71 -0.29
C LEU A 46 2.14 4.00 -1.53
N LEU A 47 0.91 3.49 -1.42
CA LEU A 47 0.17 2.94 -2.55
C LEU A 47 -0.19 4.00 -3.59
N ASP A 48 -0.60 5.20 -3.16
CA ASP A 48 -0.88 6.34 -4.06
C ASP A 48 0.41 6.76 -4.78
N GLN A 49 1.55 6.89 -4.08
CA GLN A 49 2.85 7.18 -4.69
C GLN A 49 3.28 6.12 -5.72
N LEU A 50 3.16 4.84 -5.37
CA LEU A 50 3.48 3.75 -6.28
C LEU A 50 2.55 3.76 -7.50
N HIS A 51 1.26 4.03 -7.30
CA HIS A 51 0.30 4.10 -8.39
C HIS A 51 0.58 5.27 -9.33
N ASP A 52 0.91 6.44 -8.78
CA ASP A 52 1.27 7.63 -9.56
C ASP A 52 2.54 7.40 -10.38
N HIS A 53 3.56 6.76 -9.79
CA HIS A 53 4.79 6.36 -10.49
C HIS A 53 4.51 5.42 -11.66
N ILE A 54 3.67 4.41 -11.46
CA ILE A 54 3.25 3.49 -12.53
C ILE A 54 2.48 4.25 -13.61
N LYS A 55 1.60 5.17 -13.21
CA LYS A 55 0.81 6.00 -14.14
C LYS A 55 1.68 6.96 -14.94
N ALA A 56 2.78 7.44 -14.38
CA ALA A 56 3.78 8.27 -15.04
C ALA A 56 4.64 7.50 -16.07
N GLY A 57 4.42 6.19 -16.24
CA GLY A 57 5.18 5.33 -17.15
C GLY A 57 6.30 4.55 -16.45
N GLY A 58 6.44 4.70 -15.13
CA GLY A 58 7.31 3.86 -14.32
C GLY A 58 6.76 2.44 -14.13
N SER A 59 7.54 1.61 -13.48
CA SER A 59 7.17 0.25 -13.07
C SER A 59 7.44 0.05 -11.58
N MET A 60 6.82 -0.97 -10.97
CA MET A 60 7.09 -1.32 -9.57
C MET A 60 8.60 -1.43 -9.33
N ALA A 61 9.34 -2.17 -10.15
CA ALA A 61 10.80 -2.33 -10.01
C ALA A 61 11.63 -1.03 -10.11
N THR A 62 11.09 0.02 -10.72
CA THR A 62 11.77 1.34 -10.84
C THR A 62 11.34 2.33 -9.77
N PHE A 63 10.38 1.95 -8.92
CA PHE A 63 9.93 2.79 -7.82
C PHE A 63 10.95 2.70 -6.70
N ALA A 64 11.54 3.83 -6.32
CA ALA A 64 12.41 3.89 -5.17
C ALA A 64 11.55 3.69 -3.91
N LEU A 65 11.65 2.50 -3.31
CA LEU A 65 11.00 2.21 -2.04
C LEU A 65 11.50 3.22 -1.00
N PRO A 66 10.63 4.02 -0.37
CA PRO A 66 11.03 4.80 0.78
C PRO A 66 11.47 3.80 1.85
N SER A 67 12.76 3.83 2.17
CA SER A 67 13.39 2.88 3.08
C SER A 67 12.53 2.74 4.34
N GLN A 68 12.14 1.50 4.68
CA GLN A 68 11.20 1.15 5.75
C GLN A 68 11.68 1.54 7.17
N VAL A 69 12.75 2.32 7.27
CA VAL A 69 13.43 2.68 8.52
C VAL A 69 12.74 3.79 9.33
N ASP A 70 11.65 4.39 8.83
CA ASP A 70 10.99 5.54 9.50
C ASP A 70 9.58 5.24 10.04
N VAL A 71 9.05 4.02 9.92
CA VAL A 71 7.68 3.69 10.38
C VAL A 71 7.65 2.94 11.71
N VAL A 72 8.82 2.59 12.28
CA VAL A 72 8.93 1.99 13.62
C VAL A 72 9.64 2.95 14.57
N SER A 73 9.07 4.13 14.80
CA SER A 73 9.46 5.01 15.91
C SER A 73 8.31 5.97 16.23
N ALA A 74 7.22 5.42 16.73
CA ALA A 74 6.23 6.17 17.50
C ALA A 74 5.67 5.28 18.63
N GLU A 75 6.57 4.62 19.36
CA GLU A 75 6.35 4.23 20.75
C GLU A 75 7.49 4.86 21.56
N SER A 76 7.21 5.99 22.21
CA SER A 76 7.92 6.70 23.32
C SER A 76 7.22 8.07 23.38
N GLU A 77 6.54 8.51 24.44
CA GLU A 77 6.70 8.38 25.89
C GLU A 77 5.34 8.39 26.60
#